data_AF-A0A8T4LDX4-F1
#
_entry.id   AF-A0A8T4LDX4-F1
#
_cell.length_a   1.000
_cell.length_b   1.000
_cell.length_c   1.000
_cell.angle_alpha   90.00
_cell.angle_beta   90.00
_cell.angle_gamma   90.00
#
_symmetry.space_group_name_H-M   'P 1'
#
loop_
_entity.id
_entity.type
_entity.pdbx_description
1 polymer ?
#
loop_
_entity_poly.entity_id
_entity_poly.type
_entity_poly.pdbx_seq_one_letter_code
_entity_poly.pdbx_strand_id
1 'polypeptide(L)' 'MDLTKCGFCGALATKMSDEGFPSCARHSGKKAAAPSCPDCGSVMALRRGKFGSFWGCITYPNCIGIRKMGA' A
#
# COMPACT_ATOMS: atom_id res chain seq x y z
N MET A 1 28.63 11.57 8.04
CA MET A 1 27.73 10.81 7.17
C MET A 1 27.01 9.79 8.04
N ASP A 2 25.74 9.99 8.36
CA ASP A 2 24.98 9.04 9.17
C ASP A 2 24.80 7.73 8.41
N LEU A 3 25.50 6.68 8.88
CA LEU A 3 25.33 5.30 8.39
C LEU A 3 23.99 4.75 8.90
N THR A 4 22.90 5.26 8.33
CA THR A 4 21.55 4.79 8.65
C THR A 4 21.42 3.32 8.22
N LYS A 5 21.16 2.44 9.19
CA LYS A 5 20.98 1.00 8.94
C LYS A 5 19.53 0.69 8.62
N CYS A 6 19.31 -0.33 7.80
CA CYS A 6 17.99 -0.86 7.50
C CYS A 6 17.38 -1.46 8.78
N GLY A 7 16.21 -0.98 9.19
CA GLY A 7 15.58 -1.46 10.42
C GLY A 7 15.05 -2.90 10.34
N PHE A 8 15.01 -3.52 9.16
CA PHE A 8 14.58 -4.91 8.98
C PHE A 8 15.74 -5.92 9.04
N CYS A 9 16.97 -5.54 8.68
CA CYS A 9 18.09 -6.50 8.60
C CYS A 9 19.48 -5.92 8.90
N GLY A 10 19.60 -4.67 9.33
CA GLY A 10 20.87 -4.06 9.75
C GLY A 10 21.86 -3.69 8.64
N ALA A 11 21.58 -4.03 7.38
CA ALA A 11 22.39 -3.61 6.22
C ALA A 11 22.35 -2.08 6.01
N LEU A 12 23.19 -1.53 5.15
CA LEU A 12 23.12 -0.11 4.77
C LEU A 12 21.73 0.21 4.17
N ALA A 13 21.03 1.17 4.78
CA ALA A 13 19.78 1.67 4.22
C ALA A 13 20.10 2.48 2.96
N THR A 14 19.33 2.24 1.90
CA THR A 14 19.48 2.93 0.63
C THR A 14 18.38 3.97 0.42
N LYS A 15 17.26 3.86 1.13
CA LYS A 15 16.12 4.78 1.06
C LYS A 15 15.39 4.87 2.42
N MET A 16 14.82 6.03 2.73
CA MET A 16 13.84 6.22 3.81
C MET A 16 12.43 6.07 3.23
N SER A 17 11.53 5.35 3.89
CA SER A 17 10.09 5.34 3.53
C SER A 17 9.36 6.59 4.06
N ASP A 18 8.15 6.86 3.57
CA ASP A 18 7.32 8.00 4.00
C ASP A 18 6.95 7.97 5.49
N GLU A 19 6.93 6.79 6.10
CA GLU A 19 6.74 6.59 7.56
C GLU A 19 8.05 6.73 8.36
N GLY A 20 9.14 7.19 7.73
CA GLY A 20 10.41 7.43 8.40
C GLY A 20 11.23 6.16 8.69
N PHE A 21 10.95 5.05 8.01
CA PHE A 21 11.67 3.79 8.24
C PHE A 21 12.81 3.59 7.23
N PRO A 22 14.07 3.50 7.65
CA PRO A 22 15.19 3.25 6.74
C PRO A 22 15.17 1.80 6.23
N SER A 23 15.17 1.63 4.91
CA SER A 23 15.13 0.34 4.23
C SER A 23 16.28 0.18 3.23
N CYS A 24 16.81 -1.04 3.11
CA CYS A 24 17.77 -1.40 2.06
C CYS A 24 17.02 -1.76 0.77
N ALA A 25 17.75 -1.89 -0.35
CA ALA A 25 17.17 -2.24 -1.65
C ALA A 25 16.33 -3.54 -1.63
N ARG A 26 16.66 -4.49 -0.75
CA ARG A 26 15.91 -5.74 -0.56
C ARG A 26 14.59 -5.56 0.20
N HIS A 27 14.47 -4.54 1.05
CA HIS A 27 13.31 -4.30 1.91
C HIS A 27 12.58 -3.00 1.55
N SER A 28 12.63 -2.59 0.29
CA SER A 28 11.97 -1.38 -0.22
C SER A 28 10.52 -1.65 -0.66
N GLY A 29 9.78 -2.45 0.14
CA GLY A 29 8.48 -3.02 -0.23
C GLY A 29 7.50 -1.99 -0.80
N LYS A 30 7.08 -2.20 -2.06
CA LYS A 30 6.17 -1.30 -2.77
C LYS A 30 4.79 -1.34 -2.12
N LYS A 31 4.33 -0.23 -1.56
CA LYS A 31 2.92 -0.05 -1.19
C LYS A 31 2.11 -0.05 -2.49
N ALA A 32 1.16 -0.98 -2.61
CA ALA A 32 0.22 -0.97 -3.72
C ALA A 32 -0.64 0.29 -3.61
N ALA A 33 -0.52 1.19 -4.59
CA ALA A 33 -1.33 2.39 -4.64
C ALA A 33 -2.81 2.03 -4.73
N ALA A 34 -3.64 2.79 -4.01
CA ALA A 34 -5.09 2.66 -4.08
C ALA A 34 -5.60 3.00 -5.48
N PRO A 35 -6.29 2.09 -6.18
CA PRO A 35 -6.90 2.38 -7.46
C PRO A 35 -8.15 3.24 -7.28
N SER A 36 -8.54 3.94 -8.34
CA SER A 36 -9.82 4.63 -8.43
C SER A 36 -10.96 3.65 -8.76
N CYS A 37 -12.14 3.95 -8.21
CA CYS A 37 -13.38 3.23 -8.44
C CYS A 37 -13.87 3.50 -9.88
N PRO A 38 -14.20 2.47 -10.67
CA PRO A 38 -14.72 2.67 -12.03
C PRO A 38 -16.13 3.26 -12.06
N ASP A 39 -16.93 3.07 -11.00
CA ASP A 39 -18.33 3.50 -10.97
C ASP A 39 -18.51 4.99 -10.63
N CYS A 40 -17.67 5.52 -9.74
CA CYS A 40 -17.78 6.90 -9.25
C CYS A 40 -16.49 7.71 -9.32
N GLY A 41 -15.38 7.13 -9.76
CA GLY A 41 -14.07 7.78 -9.82
C GLY A 41 -13.41 8.04 -8.46
N SER A 42 -14.11 7.78 -7.34
CA SER A 42 -13.56 7.97 -5.99
C SER A 42 -12.44 6.98 -5.69
N VAL A 43 -11.54 7.32 -4.77
CA VAL A 43 -10.48 6.40 -4.33
C VAL A 43 -11.07 5.15 -3.69
N MET A 44 -10.37 4.02 -3.81
CA MET A 44 -10.77 2.78 -3.16
C MET A 44 -9.87 2.48 -1.95
N ALA A 45 -10.44 1.94 -0.89
CA ALA A 45 -9.70 1.49 0.27
C ALA A 45 -9.44 -0.02 0.19
N LEU A 46 -8.25 -0.43 0.62
CA LEU A 46 -7.93 -1.84 0.75
C LEU A 46 -8.63 -2.42 1.98
N ARG A 47 -9.62 -3.27 1.75
CA ARG A 47 -10.39 -3.95 2.79
C ARG A 47 -10.02 -5.42 2.79
N ARG A 48 -9.99 -6.04 3.98
CA ARG A 48 -9.72 -7.47 4.14
C ARG A 48 -11.02 -8.20 4.48
N GLY A 49 -11.41 -9.14 3.64
CA GLY A 49 -12.58 -10.01 3.85
C GLY A 49 -12.17 -11.47 4.05
N LYS A 50 -13.16 -12.34 4.25
CA LYS A 50 -12.98 -13.78 4.45
C LYS A 50 -12.18 -14.46 3.32
N PHE A 51 -12.33 -13.98 2.10
CA PHE A 51 -11.71 -14.57 0.90
C PHE A 51 -10.42 -13.87 0.45
N GLY A 52 -9.94 -12.87 1.20
CA GLY A 52 -8.75 -12.10 0.86
C GLY A 52 -8.95 -10.60 0.90
N SER A 53 -7.93 -9.86 0.45
CA SER A 53 -7.96 -8.40 0.42
C SER A 53 -8.54 -7.91 -0.91
N PHE A 54 -9.41 -6.91 -0.86
CA PHE A 54 -10.13 -6.34 -2.01
C PHE A 54 -10.17 -4.82 -1.93
N TRP A 55 -10.34 -4.16 -3.06
CA TRP A 55 -10.55 -2.72 -3.11
C TRP A 55 -12.05 -2.43 -3.01
N GLY A 56 -12.47 -1.77 -1.94
CA GLY A 56 -13.85 -1.30 -1.77
C GLY A 56 -13.91 0.21 -1.88
N CYS A 57 -14.93 0.74 -2.55
CA CYS A 57 -15.11 2.19 -2.65
C CYS A 57 -15.20 2.85 -1.26
N ILE A 58 -14.59 4.03 -1.09
CA ILE A 58 -14.69 4.77 0.19
C ILE A 58 -16.08 5.34 0.44
N THR A 59 -16.89 5.54 -0.60
CA THR A 59 -18.18 6.21 -0.53
C THR A 59 -19.35 5.27 -0.23
N TYR A 60 -19.11 4.00 0.09
CA TYR A 60 -20.17 3.07 0.53
C TYR A 60 -20.94 3.64 1.74
N PRO A 61 -22.30 3.62 1.77
CA PRO A 61 -23.21 2.87 0.90
C PRO A 61 -23.62 3.56 -0.41
N ASN A 62 -23.20 4.81 -0.65
CA ASN A 62 -23.57 5.56 -1.87
C ASN A 62 -22.96 4.94 -3.15
N CYS A 63 -21.87 4.20 -3.03
CA CYS A 63 -21.29 3.43 -4.11
C CYS A 63 -20.86 2.05 -3.61
N ILE A 64 -21.38 1.00 -4.25
CA ILE A 64 -21.07 -0.40 -3.96
C ILE A 64 -19.93 -0.96 -4.82
N GLY A 65 -19.17 -0.09 -5.51
CA GLY A 65 -18.09 -0.49 -6.39
C GLY A 65 -16.99 -1.28 -5.67
N ILE A 66 -16.67 -2.47 -6.21
CA ILE A 66 -15.63 -3.37 -5.70
C ILE A 66 -14.68 -3.71 -6.84
N ARG A 67 -13.38 -3.70 -6.56
CA ARG A 67 -12.34 -4.08 -7.52
C ARG A 67 -11.44 -5.15 -6.91
N LYS A 68 -11.19 -6.20 -7.68
CA LYS A 68 -10.31 -7.31 -7.26
C LYS A 68 -8.86 -6.86 -7.33
N MET A 69 -8.05 -7.27 -6.36
CA MET A 69 -6.59 -7.19 -6.46
C MET A 69 -6.11 -8.33 -7.35
N GLY A 70 -5.91 -8.06 -8.64
CA GLY A 70 -5.42 -9.04 -9.60
C GLY A 70 -5.81 -8.65 -11.02
N ALA A 71 -4.93 -7.88 -11.66
CA ALA A 71 -4.73 -7.90 -13.11
C ALA A 71 -3.23 -8.19 -13.31
#